data_AF-A0A949W224-F1
#
_entry.id   AF-A0A949W224-F1
#
_cell.length_a   1.000
_cell.length_b   1.000
_cell.length_c   1.000
_cell.angle_alpha   90.00
_cell.angle_beta   90.00
_cell.angle_gamma   90.00
#
_symmetry.space_group_name_H-M   'P 1'
#
loop_
_entity.id
_entity.type
_entity.pdbx_description
1 polymer ?
#
loop_
_entity_poly.entity_id
_entity_poly.type
_entity_poly.pdbx_seq_one_letter_code
_entity_poly.pdbx_strand_id
1 'polypeptide(L)'
;MRIEPGSLLKDLRVPIQKLITNQGKGWTEAEARDLWDRYLKLSVQLGTRKQIVEVLCDEFVRGRFSIGKMIERIEGGDERWGHLKKEMK
;
A
#
# COMPACT_ATOMS: atom_id res chain seq x y z
N MET A 1 25.52 33.73 5.61
CA MET A 1 25.69 32.31 5.99
C MET A 1 26.36 31.60 4.82
N ARG A 2 27.61 31.15 4.94
CA ARG A 2 28.30 30.39 3.89
C ARG A 2 27.92 28.92 4.07
N ILE A 3 27.14 28.37 3.14
CA ILE A 3 26.84 26.93 3.11
C ILE A 3 27.97 26.30 2.29
N GLU A 4 28.80 25.47 2.92
CA GLU A 4 29.87 24.80 2.22
C GLU A 4 29.30 23.70 1.30
N PRO A 5 29.84 23.54 0.08
CA PRO A 5 29.45 22.44 -0.80
C PRO A 5 29.57 21.10 -0.07
N GLY A 6 28.49 20.31 -0.04
CA GLY A 6 28.42 19.04 0.67
C GLY A 6 27.89 19.12 2.11
N SER A 7 27.65 20.32 2.65
CA SER A 7 26.98 20.48 3.94
C SER A 7 25.47 20.35 3.81
N LEU A 8 24.88 19.46 4.61
CA LEU A 8 23.43 19.38 4.77
C LEU A 8 22.92 20.65 5.47
N LEU A 9 21.90 21.27 4.90
CA LEU A 9 21.23 22.42 5.51
C LEU A 9 20.68 22.00 6.88
N LYS A 10 21.21 22.61 7.95
CA LYS A 10 20.84 22.28 9.34
C LYS A 10 19.35 22.51 9.64
N ASP A 11 18.72 23.40 8.87
CA ASP A 11 17.31 23.75 8.99
C ASP A 11 16.42 23.00 7.98
N LEU A 12 16.97 22.04 7.22
CA LEU A 12 16.17 21.25 6.31
C LEU A 12 15.25 20.35 7.12
N ARG A 13 13.93 20.52 6.93
CA ARG A 13 12.92 19.66 7.55
C ARG A 13 13.26 18.19 7.27
N VAL A 14 13.45 17.42 8.34
CA VAL A 14 13.60 15.97 8.23
C VAL A 14 12.31 15.39 7.68
N PRO A 15 12.34 14.61 6.59
CA PRO A 15 11.14 13.98 6.07
C PRO A 15 10.56 13.03 7.12
N ILE A 16 9.25 13.13 7.37
CA ILE A 16 8.55 12.20 8.24
C ILE A 16 8.57 10.84 7.54
N GLN A 17 9.45 9.96 7.98
CA GLN A 17 9.51 8.58 7.49
C GLN A 17 8.51 7.76 8.30
N LYS A 18 7.35 7.43 7.71
CA LYS A 18 6.56 6.31 8.22
C LYS A 18 7.39 5.04 8.05
N LEU A 19 7.51 4.23 9.11
CA LEU A 19 8.23 2.97 9.05
C LEU A 19 7.43 1.98 8.18
N ILE A 20 7.88 1.73 6.96
CA ILE A 20 7.28 0.75 6.04
C ILE A 20 8.09 -0.55 6.12
N THR A 21 7.73 -1.44 7.05
CA THR A 21 8.46 -2.70 7.31
C THR A 21 8.38 -3.72 6.16
N ASN A 22 7.42 -3.55 5.25
CA ASN A 22 7.21 -4.43 4.10
C ASN A 22 7.61 -3.77 2.77
N GLN A 23 8.43 -2.72 2.80
CA GLN A 23 8.96 -2.11 1.60
C GLN A 23 9.81 -3.10 0.80
N GLY A 24 9.56 -3.21 -0.51
CA GLY A 24 10.32 -4.10 -1.40
C GLY A 24 10.02 -5.60 -1.25
N LYS A 25 9.24 -6.02 -0.24
CA LYS A 25 8.84 -7.42 -0.11
C LYS A 25 7.79 -7.79 -1.15
N GLY A 26 7.94 -8.98 -1.72
CA GLY A 26 6.91 -9.59 -2.56
C GLY A 26 5.59 -9.79 -1.80
N TRP A 27 4.52 -10.03 -2.54
CA TRP A 27 3.25 -10.44 -1.97
C TRP A 27 3.18 -11.96 -1.92
N THR A 28 2.86 -12.50 -0.75
CA THR A 28 2.41 -13.88 -0.62
C THR A 28 0.94 -13.98 -0.99
N GLU A 29 0.49 -15.20 -1.30
CA GLU A 29 -0.91 -15.46 -1.63
C GLU A 29 -1.85 -15.25 -0.45
N ALA A 30 -1.41 -15.64 0.76
CA ALA A 30 -2.13 -15.35 1.99
C ALA A 30 -2.29 -13.83 2.21
N GLU A 31 -1.21 -13.06 2.10
CA GLU A 31 -1.30 -11.59 2.24
C GLU A 31 -2.20 -10.95 1.18
N ALA A 32 -2.14 -11.43 -0.06
CA ALA A 32 -2.97 -10.91 -1.15
C ALA A 32 -4.46 -11.21 -0.92
N ARG A 33 -4.77 -12.41 -0.42
CA ARG A 33 -6.12 -12.82 -0.02
C ARG A 33 -6.64 -11.97 1.13
N ASP A 34 -5.85 -11.81 2.19
CA ASP A 34 -6.22 -11.01 3.35
C ASP A 34 -6.45 -9.55 2.96
N LEU A 35 -5.60 -9.00 2.09
CA LEU A 35 -5.79 -7.65 1.53
C LEU A 35 -7.10 -7.54 0.76
N TRP A 36 -7.43 -8.54 -0.07
CA TRP A 36 -8.65 -8.51 -0.87
C TRP A 36 -9.91 -8.62 0.00
N ASP A 37 -9.92 -9.53 0.97
CA ASP A 37 -10.99 -9.65 1.96
C ASP A 37 -11.21 -8.32 2.71
N ARG A 38 -10.12 -7.71 3.16
CA ARG A 38 -10.18 -6.45 3.89
C ARG A 38 -10.65 -5.30 3.01
N TYR A 39 -10.21 -5.26 1.75
CA TYR A 39 -10.67 -4.28 0.76
C TYR A 39 -12.17 -4.37 0.53
N LEU A 40 -12.73 -5.58 0.39
CA LEU A 40 -14.17 -5.80 0.23
C LEU A 40 -14.96 -5.35 1.46
N LYS A 41 -14.48 -5.62 2.68
CA LYS A 41 -15.13 -5.16 3.92
C LYS A 41 -15.13 -3.63 4.00
N LEU A 42 -13.99 -3.00 3.67
CA LEU A 42 -13.84 -1.56 3.71
C LEU A 42 -14.61 -0.86 2.58
N SER A 43 -14.84 -1.50 1.43
CA SER A 43 -15.61 -0.90 0.33
C SER A 43 -17.09 -0.75 0.63
N VAL A 44 -17.63 -1.57 1.54
CA VAL A 44 -19.00 -1.43 2.06
C VAL A 44 -19.09 -0.33 3.13
N GLN A 45 -18.00 -0.09 3.87
CA GLN A 45 -17.97 0.84 5.01
C GLN A 45 -17.51 2.25 4.65
N LEU A 46 -16.62 2.39 3.66
CA LEU A 46 -15.97 3.64 3.29
C LEU A 46 -16.43 4.09 1.91
N GLY A 47 -16.64 5.41 1.77
CA GLY A 47 -17.20 5.98 0.54
C GLY A 47 -16.22 6.11 -0.62
N THR A 48 -14.91 5.99 -0.40
CA THR A 48 -13.91 6.21 -1.47
C THR A 48 -12.74 5.23 -1.43
N ARG A 49 -12.27 4.84 -2.63
CA ARG A 49 -11.05 4.02 -2.79
C ARG A 49 -9.82 4.63 -2.15
N LYS A 50 -9.71 5.97 -2.11
CA LYS A 50 -8.62 6.68 -1.45
C LYS A 50 -8.56 6.34 0.05
N GLN A 51 -9.69 6.44 0.75
CA GLN A 51 -9.77 6.15 2.19
C GLN A 51 -9.46 4.69 2.48
N ILE A 52 -9.99 3.78 1.66
CA ILE A 52 -9.73 2.34 1.80
C ILE A 52 -8.23 2.06 1.67
N VAL A 53 -7.58 2.62 0.65
CA VAL A 53 -6.13 2.44 0.43
C VAL A 53 -5.32 3.02 1.58
N GLU A 54 -5.71 4.17 2.15
CA GLU A 54 -5.01 4.75 3.29
C GLU A 54 -5.06 3.83 4.52
N VAL A 55 -6.22 3.27 4.83
CA VAL A 55 -6.37 2.27 5.92
C VAL A 55 -5.51 1.03 5.65
N LEU A 56 -5.58 0.49 4.43
CA LEU A 56 -4.80 -0.70 4.05
C LEU A 56 -3.28 -0.45 4.07
N CYS A 57 -2.81 0.77 3.79
CA CYS A 57 -1.39 1.10 3.89
C CYS A 57 -0.88 0.98 5.32
N ASP A 58 -1.68 1.45 6.28
CA ASP A 58 -1.33 1.40 7.70
C ASP A 58 -1.47 -0.03 8.25
N GLU A 59 -2.50 -0.79 7.85
CA GLU A 59 -2.70 -2.19 8.29
C GLU A 59 -1.64 -3.16 7.77
N PHE A 60 -1.30 -3.08 6.47
CA PHE A 60 -0.31 -3.98 5.85
C PHE A 60 1.12 -3.45 5.94
N VAL A 61 1.30 -2.24 6.48
CA VAL A 61 2.59 -1.55 6.61
C VAL A 61 3.33 -1.52 5.25
N ARG A 62 2.58 -1.20 4.19
CA ARG A 62 3.02 -1.16 2.79
C ARG A 62 2.68 0.19 2.17
N GLY A 63 3.48 0.63 1.20
CA GLY A 63 3.26 1.90 0.53
C GLY A 63 2.00 1.91 -0.35
N ARG A 64 1.39 3.09 -0.50
CA ARG A 64 0.19 3.35 -1.32
C ARG A 64 0.26 2.77 -2.72
N PHE A 65 1.42 2.90 -3.39
CA PHE A 65 1.62 2.36 -4.72
C PHE A 65 1.52 0.82 -4.75
N SER A 66 2.09 0.14 -3.75
CA SER A 66 2.07 -1.32 -3.67
C SER A 66 0.66 -1.86 -3.43
N ILE A 67 -0.07 -1.25 -2.47
CA ILE A 67 -1.47 -1.59 -2.18
C ILE A 67 -2.35 -1.35 -3.40
N GLY A 68 -2.27 -0.17 -4.01
CA GLY A 68 -3.08 0.18 -5.18
C GLY A 68 -2.84 -0.77 -6.36
N LYS A 69 -1.58 -1.10 -6.65
CA LYS A 69 -1.23 -2.04 -7.71
C LYS A 69 -1.75 -3.45 -7.45
N MET A 70 -1.71 -3.92 -6.20
CA MET A 70 -2.20 -5.25 -5.89
C MET A 70 -3.72 -5.34 -6.08
N ILE A 71 -4.46 -4.33 -5.62
CA ILE A 71 -5.91 -4.23 -5.84
C ILE A 71 -6.23 -4.26 -7.34
N GLU A 72 -5.54 -3.46 -8.16
CA GLU A 72 -5.76 -3.42 -9.62
C GLU A 72 -5.51 -4.77 -10.29
N ARG A 73 -4.48 -5.51 -9.87
CA ARG A 73 -4.17 -6.83 -10.42
C ARG A 73 -5.28 -7.83 -10.12
N ILE A 74 -5.79 -7.83 -8.89
CA ILE A 74 -6.89 -8.71 -8.47
C ILE A 74 -8.20 -8.31 -9.18
N GLU A 75 -8.51 -7.01 -9.24
CA GLU A 75 -9.71 -6.48 -9.91
C GLU A 75 -9.72 -6.77 -11.41
N GLY A 76 -8.57 -6.54 -12.07
CA GLY A 76 -8.34 -6.70 -13.50
C GLY A 76 -8.15 -8.14 -13.96
N GLY A 77 -8.11 -9.12 -13.03
CA GLY A 77 -8.04 -10.53 -13.37
C GLY A 77 -6.68 -10.99 -13.89
N ASP A 78 -5.59 -10.43 -13.34
CA ASP A 78 -4.22 -10.89 -13.58
C ASP A 78 -4.11 -12.42 -13.43
N GLU A 79 -3.39 -13.10 -14.33
CA GLU A 79 -3.32 -14.58 -14.36
C GLU A 79 -2.89 -15.18 -13.02
N ARG A 80 -2.08 -14.46 -12.24
CA ARG A 80 -1.56 -14.93 -10.96
C ARG A 80 -2.48 -14.64 -9.77
N TRP A 81 -3.32 -13.61 -9.84
CA TRP A 81 -4.06 -13.09 -8.68
C TRP A 81 -5.58 -13.03 -8.88
N GLY A 82 -6.05 -13.18 -10.11
CA GLY A 82 -7.46 -13.04 -10.48
C GLY A 82 -8.36 -14.12 -9.91
N HIS A 83 -7.81 -15.27 -9.49
CA HIS A 83 -8.59 -16.32 -8.80
C HIS A 83 -9.08 -15.87 -7.42
N LEU A 84 -8.35 -14.99 -6.72
CA LEU A 84 -8.77 -14.45 -5.42
C LEU A 84 -10.12 -13.73 -5.49
N LYS A 85 -10.43 -13.10 -6.63
CA LYS A 85 -11.73 -12.47 -6.88
C LYS A 85 -12.86 -13.51 -7.00
N LYS A 86 -12.56 -14.71 -7.50
CA LYS A 86 -13.55 -15.79 -7.72
C LYS A 86 -13.85 -16.55 -6.43
N GLU A 87 -12.85 -16.72 -5.56
CA GLU A 87 -13.00 -17.43 -4.28
C GLU A 87 -13.85 -16.69 -3.25
N MET A 88 -13.98 -15.37 -3.40
CA MET A 88 -14.63 -14.49 -2.42
C MET A 88 -15.96 -13.90 -2.92
N LYS A 89 -16.54 -14.49 -3.97
CA LYS A 89 -17.80 -14.09 -4.58
C LYS A 89 -18.88 -15.14 -4.30
#